data_AF-A0A951V7S9-F1
#
_entry.id   AF-A0A951V7S9-F1
#
_cell.length_a   1.000
_cell.length_b   1.000
_cell.length_c   1.000
_cell.angle_alpha   90.00
_cell.angle_beta   90.00
_cell.angle_gamma   90.00
#
_symmetry.space_group_name_H-M   'P 1'
#
loop_
_entity.id
_entity.type
_entity.pdbx_description
1 polymer ?
#
loop_
_entity_poly.entity_id
_entity_poly.type
_entity_poly.pdbx_seq_one_letter_code
_entity_poly.pdbx_strand_id
1 'polypeptide(L)'
;MRKFHFLTALLVLTLLAGFSHRANSCTNVLVSRGASADGSVMISYLADAGGFMDPLYFHPAMQHAPGDSIEIYEWDTGKLLGRIPQVLHTYKVIGNMNEHQVAIGETTFTGRRELTTPNGIMDYGSLMYLALQRAKTAREAIKIMTDLVEEYGYASTGESFSIADKEEAWMLELIGKGEYGKGAVWVAARVPEGYIAAHANMARIRKIDWNDTQNWMWSQDVVDFAREQGWFSGRDRDFNFADTYNPANCRSLLFCEGRVWSVYRRAAPSQNFSDEFWRCVEGAEAYPLFIKPDQKITVQDMMGLVRDHFQDTPYDLTKSVAAGPHGLPYRWRPLTFKLEGDDTDYGYERPISQQQTGFSFVSQSRNWLPNDIGGIFWYGVDDTYSTCYMPLYMGMEKAPVSLTTGDINKFEWESAFWVFNLVANYAYGLYEYMIVDIQKVQKELEDRSVAMTKAVDQGALFLKDQPELMRNYLTDFSVNNSEYVVERWRELGYYLFTKYNDRYINDVGGPRPYPRGVGYPEWFNRKAVEERPGYYDIRWRKQGEPTH
;
A
#
# COMPACT_ATOMS: atom_id res chain seq x y z
N MET A 1 -61.87 -26.49 -21.09
CA MET A 1 -61.37 -27.23 -19.91
C MET A 1 -59.89 -26.94 -19.78
N ARG A 2 -59.47 -26.49 -18.58
CA ARG A 2 -58.14 -26.67 -17.94
C ARG A 2 -56.88 -26.45 -18.80
N LYS A 3 -55.93 -25.56 -18.51
CA LYS A 3 -55.39 -24.94 -17.28
C LYS A 3 -53.85 -24.99 -17.47
N PHE A 4 -53.19 -23.88 -17.16
CA PHE A 4 -51.92 -23.79 -16.41
C PHE A 4 -50.54 -23.97 -17.09
N HIS A 5 -49.64 -23.04 -16.69
CA HIS A 5 -48.16 -22.98 -16.80
C HIS A 5 -47.57 -22.23 -18.00
N PHE A 6 -47.74 -20.91 -18.05
CA PHE A 6 -46.81 -20.00 -18.72
C PHE A 6 -46.68 -18.71 -17.91
N LEU A 7 -46.16 -18.81 -16.67
CA LEU A 7 -45.89 -17.65 -15.81
C LEU A 7 -44.99 -18.01 -14.61
N THR A 8 -43.84 -18.65 -14.85
CA THR A 8 -42.79 -18.86 -13.82
C THR A 8 -41.44 -19.19 -14.46
N ALA A 9 -40.88 -18.28 -15.28
CA ALA A 9 -39.49 -18.40 -15.72
C ALA A 9 -38.83 -17.06 -16.11
N LEU A 10 -39.35 -15.94 -15.61
CA LEU A 10 -38.80 -14.61 -15.92
C LEU A 10 -38.77 -13.72 -14.67
N LEU A 11 -38.27 -14.24 -13.54
CA LEU A 11 -38.11 -13.45 -12.32
C LEU A 11 -37.10 -14.05 -11.32
N VAL A 12 -35.93 -14.53 -11.77
CA VAL A 12 -34.79 -14.87 -10.86
C VAL A 12 -33.42 -14.53 -11.48
N LEU A 13 -33.35 -13.62 -12.46
CA LEU A 13 -32.06 -13.25 -13.09
C LEU A 13 -31.72 -11.76 -12.96
N THR A 14 -32.16 -11.16 -11.85
CA THR A 14 -31.81 -9.79 -11.45
C THR A 14 -31.62 -9.77 -9.94
N LEU A 15 -30.49 -10.27 -9.45
CA LEU A 15 -29.85 -9.93 -8.16
C LEU A 15 -28.54 -10.72 -7.96
N LEU A 16 -27.67 -10.68 -8.96
CA LEU A 16 -26.23 -10.93 -8.78
C LEU A 16 -25.45 -9.86 -9.57
N ALA A 17 -25.87 -8.60 -9.41
CA ALA A 17 -24.89 -7.52 -9.48
C ALA A 17 -24.09 -7.64 -8.17
N GLY A 18 -23.15 -8.58 -8.14
CA GLY A 18 -22.07 -8.51 -7.19
C GLY A 18 -21.44 -7.14 -7.40
N PHE A 19 -21.57 -6.26 -6.42
CA PHE A 19 -20.64 -5.15 -6.32
C PHE A 19 -19.27 -5.79 -6.19
N SER A 20 -18.55 -5.87 -7.30
CA SER A 20 -17.11 -6.08 -7.29
C SER A 20 -16.54 -4.87 -6.57
N HIS A 21 -16.47 -4.92 -5.24
CA HIS A 21 -15.61 -4.01 -4.51
C HIS A 21 -14.23 -4.19 -5.14
N ARG A 22 -13.72 -3.11 -5.74
CA ARG A 22 -12.29 -3.02 -6.05
C ARG A 22 -11.59 -3.37 -4.74
N ALA A 23 -10.86 -4.47 -4.74
CA ALA A 23 -10.19 -4.92 -3.54
C ALA A 23 -8.98 -4.01 -3.32
N ASN A 24 -9.22 -2.84 -2.74
CA ASN A 24 -8.21 -1.90 -2.26
C ASN A 24 -7.47 -2.62 -1.13
N SER A 25 -6.15 -2.79 -1.23
CA SER A 25 -5.46 -3.74 -0.34
C SER A 25 -4.09 -3.28 0.16
N CYS A 26 -4.06 -2.15 0.85
CA CYS A 26 -2.83 -1.47 1.23
C CYS A 26 -2.06 -2.11 2.41
N THR A 27 -0.77 -1.76 2.56
CA THR A 27 0.07 -2.14 3.72
C THR A 27 0.87 -0.94 4.21
N ASN A 28 0.85 -0.68 5.52
CA ASN A 28 1.54 0.46 6.11
C ASN A 28 2.45 0.03 7.25
N VAL A 29 3.57 0.72 7.39
CA VAL A 29 4.49 0.61 8.52
C VAL A 29 4.64 2.00 9.12
N LEU A 30 4.73 2.09 10.45
CA LEU A 30 4.94 3.33 11.18
C LEU A 30 6.17 3.17 12.05
N VAL A 31 7.05 4.17 12.04
CA VAL A 31 8.31 4.20 12.78
C VAL A 31 8.37 5.47 13.60
N SER A 32 8.44 5.32 14.93
CA SER A 32 8.67 6.44 15.84
C SER A 32 10.09 7.00 15.71
N ARG A 33 10.31 8.23 16.18
CA ARG A 33 11.63 8.87 16.20
C ARG A 33 12.69 8.01 16.90
N GLY A 34 12.36 7.45 18.07
CA GLY A 34 13.30 6.60 18.80
C GLY A 34 13.68 5.30 18.07
N ALA A 35 12.82 4.82 17.16
CA ALA A 35 13.03 3.60 16.38
C ALA A 35 13.81 3.85 15.08
N SER A 36 13.81 5.07 14.55
CA SER A 36 14.54 5.40 13.33
C SER A 36 16.03 5.62 13.58
N ALA A 37 16.83 5.37 12.54
CA ALA A 37 18.28 5.50 12.59
C ALA A 37 18.75 6.96 12.71
N ASP A 38 18.03 7.88 12.08
CA ASP A 38 18.36 9.31 12.01
C ASP A 38 17.53 10.19 12.96
N GLY A 39 16.53 9.63 13.66
CA GLY A 39 15.62 10.38 14.52
C GLY A 39 14.44 11.01 13.78
N SER A 40 14.17 10.62 12.54
CA SER A 40 12.94 10.98 11.83
C SER A 40 11.74 10.15 12.28
N VAL A 41 10.54 10.68 12.09
CA VAL A 41 9.32 9.86 12.08
C VAL A 41 9.06 9.42 10.64
N MET A 42 8.73 8.15 10.43
CA MET A 42 8.44 7.63 9.09
C MET A 42 7.14 6.85 9.08
N ILE A 43 6.34 7.01 8.02
CA ILE A 43 5.25 6.10 7.68
C ILE A 43 5.37 5.65 6.22
N SER A 44 4.86 4.47 5.90
CA SER A 44 4.68 4.03 4.52
C SER A 44 3.22 3.86 4.16
N TYR A 45 2.93 3.95 2.87
CA TYR A 45 1.64 3.61 2.30
C TYR A 45 1.84 2.94 0.94
N LEU A 46 1.11 1.84 0.71
CA LEU A 46 1.10 1.11 -0.56
C LEU A 46 -0.33 1.15 -1.08
N ALA A 47 -0.62 2.07 -2.00
CA ALA A 47 -1.94 2.27 -2.57
C ALA A 47 -2.27 1.17 -3.59
N ASP A 48 -2.69 0.01 -3.08
CA ASP A 48 -2.92 -1.18 -3.90
C ASP A 48 -4.37 -1.22 -4.41
N ALA A 49 -4.59 -0.80 -5.65
CA ALA A 49 -5.89 -0.90 -6.31
C ALA A 49 -5.72 -1.31 -7.78
N GLY A 50 -6.36 -2.42 -8.16
CA GLY A 50 -6.26 -2.97 -9.52
C GLY A 50 -6.85 -2.00 -10.55
N GLY A 51 -6.01 -1.49 -11.44
CA GLY A 51 -6.43 -0.46 -12.39
C GLY A 51 -6.61 0.91 -11.73
N PHE A 52 -5.72 1.25 -10.81
CA PHE A 52 -5.63 2.56 -10.19
C PHE A 52 -4.28 3.19 -10.55
N MET A 53 -4.32 4.35 -11.19
CA MET A 53 -3.16 5.06 -11.72
C MET A 53 -3.34 6.54 -11.40
N ASP A 54 -3.44 6.84 -10.12
CA ASP A 54 -3.55 8.22 -9.70
C ASP A 54 -2.22 8.96 -9.89
N PRO A 55 -2.25 10.19 -10.41
CA PRO A 55 -1.06 11.01 -10.49
C PRO A 55 -0.58 11.38 -9.08
N LEU A 56 0.68 11.81 -8.98
CA LEU A 56 1.14 12.54 -7.81
C LEU A 56 0.27 13.79 -7.64
N TYR A 57 -0.53 13.82 -6.57
CA TYR A 57 -1.32 14.99 -6.22
C TYR A 57 -0.41 16.14 -5.77
N PHE A 58 -0.63 17.32 -6.32
CA PHE A 58 0.12 18.53 -5.96
C PHE A 58 -0.87 19.67 -5.72
N HIS A 59 -1.12 19.98 -4.45
CA HIS A 59 -2.00 21.06 -4.04
C HIS A 59 -1.16 22.24 -3.55
N PRO A 60 -1.20 23.41 -4.22
CA PRO A 60 -0.52 24.60 -3.70
C PRO A 60 -1.22 25.10 -2.44
N ALA A 61 -0.48 25.84 -1.59
CA ALA A 61 -1.09 26.59 -0.51
C ALA A 61 -1.99 27.69 -1.10
N MET A 62 -3.22 27.85 -0.60
CA MET A 62 -4.19 28.81 -1.13
C MET A 62 -4.81 29.67 -0.03
N GLN A 63 -5.28 30.85 -0.43
CA GLN A 63 -6.16 31.71 0.35
C GLN A 63 -7.56 31.64 -0.28
N HIS A 64 -8.57 31.51 0.56
CA HIS A 64 -9.98 31.40 0.15
C HIS A 64 -10.79 32.55 0.74
N ALA A 65 -11.85 32.96 0.03
CA ALA A 65 -12.72 34.03 0.50
C ALA A 65 -13.65 33.53 1.63
N PRO A 66 -14.04 34.40 2.57
CA PRO A 66 -15.07 34.06 3.56
C PRO A 66 -16.36 33.58 2.89
N GLY A 67 -16.84 32.40 3.28
CA GLY A 67 -18.05 31.78 2.71
C GLY A 67 -17.81 30.88 1.51
N ASP A 68 -16.55 30.72 1.06
CA ASP A 68 -16.19 29.72 0.07
C ASP A 68 -16.53 28.30 0.55
N SER A 69 -16.62 27.38 -0.41
CA SER A 69 -17.01 26.00 -0.17
C SER A 69 -16.26 25.06 -1.10
N ILE A 70 -16.05 23.83 -0.68
CA ILE A 70 -15.38 22.79 -1.45
C ILE A 70 -16.32 21.60 -1.67
N GLU A 71 -16.31 21.09 -2.90
CA GLU A 71 -17.02 19.87 -3.30
C GLU A 71 -16.28 18.64 -2.80
N ILE A 72 -17.04 17.67 -2.31
CA ILE A 72 -16.51 16.40 -1.80
C ILE A 72 -16.86 15.31 -2.78
N TYR A 73 -15.83 14.61 -3.24
CA TYR A 73 -15.95 13.50 -4.18
C TYR A 73 -15.55 12.20 -3.50
N GLU A 74 -16.28 11.14 -3.79
CA GLU A 74 -15.85 9.79 -3.48
C GLU A 74 -14.64 9.45 -4.36
N TRP A 75 -13.53 9.05 -3.74
CA TRP A 75 -12.23 8.96 -4.40
C TRP A 75 -12.25 7.93 -5.54
N ASP A 76 -12.78 6.73 -5.30
CA ASP A 76 -12.64 5.60 -6.24
C ASP A 76 -13.50 5.74 -7.51
N THR A 77 -14.65 6.41 -7.40
CA THR A 77 -15.68 6.53 -8.44
C THR A 77 -15.79 7.94 -9.01
N GLY A 78 -15.22 8.95 -8.35
CA GLY A 78 -15.34 10.36 -8.73
C GLY A 78 -16.76 10.91 -8.56
N LYS A 79 -17.61 10.23 -7.78
CA LYS A 79 -18.99 10.67 -7.54
C LYS A 79 -19.01 11.85 -6.59
N LEU A 80 -19.68 12.94 -6.98
CA LEU A 80 -19.97 14.07 -6.08
C LEU A 80 -20.88 13.60 -4.93
N LEU A 81 -20.40 13.75 -3.70
CA LEU A 81 -21.12 13.40 -2.48
C LEU A 81 -21.80 14.60 -1.83
N GLY A 82 -21.19 15.79 -1.92
CA GLY A 82 -21.74 16.99 -1.33
C GLY A 82 -20.76 18.15 -1.34
N ARG A 83 -21.01 19.13 -0.45
CA ARG A 83 -20.22 20.35 -0.35
C ARG A 83 -20.12 20.80 1.10
N ILE A 84 -18.94 21.21 1.53
CA ILE A 84 -18.67 21.72 2.89
C ILE A 84 -18.07 23.14 2.82
N PRO A 85 -18.15 23.94 3.90
CA PRO A 85 -17.43 25.20 3.99
C PRO A 85 -15.91 25.01 3.81
N GLN A 86 -15.30 25.95 3.09
CA GLN A 86 -13.85 25.99 2.92
C GLN A 86 -13.21 26.84 4.03
N VAL A 87 -12.02 26.44 4.46
CA VAL A 87 -11.20 27.21 5.39
C VAL A 87 -10.54 28.40 4.69
N LEU A 88 -10.24 29.48 5.41
CA LEU A 88 -9.65 30.68 4.81
C LEU A 88 -8.26 30.44 4.20
N HIS A 89 -7.53 29.46 4.72
CA HIS A 89 -6.19 29.13 4.23
C HIS A 89 -5.98 27.62 4.22
N THR A 90 -5.44 27.12 3.11
CA THR A 90 -5.01 25.73 2.95
C THR A 90 -3.51 25.66 2.76
N TYR A 91 -2.91 24.59 3.29
CA TYR A 91 -1.47 24.31 3.18
C TYR A 91 -1.12 23.60 1.89
N LYS A 92 0.13 23.75 1.47
CA LYS A 92 0.69 23.00 0.35
C LYS A 92 0.78 21.51 0.71
N VAL A 93 0.33 20.66 -0.20
CA VAL A 93 0.37 19.20 -0.09
C VAL A 93 1.02 18.60 -1.34
N ILE A 94 2.00 17.73 -1.14
CA ILE A 94 2.73 17.00 -2.18
C ILE A 94 2.56 15.52 -1.90
N GLY A 95 1.84 14.83 -2.80
CA GLY A 95 1.33 13.49 -2.56
C GLY A 95 0.53 13.46 -1.26
N ASN A 96 0.99 12.65 -0.31
CA ASN A 96 0.31 12.41 0.96
C ASN A 96 1.04 13.07 2.15
N MET A 97 1.79 14.14 1.90
CA MET A 97 2.51 14.91 2.91
C MET A 97 2.36 16.41 2.68
N ASN A 98 2.26 17.20 3.76
CA ASN A 98 2.12 18.65 3.66
C ASN A 98 3.40 19.42 4.05
N GLU A 99 3.40 20.74 3.81
CA GLU A 99 4.50 21.65 4.14
C GLU A 99 4.81 21.78 5.64
N HIS A 100 4.02 21.14 6.50
CA HIS A 100 4.28 21.03 7.94
C HIS A 100 4.85 19.67 8.34
N GLN A 101 5.19 18.83 7.36
CA GLN A 101 5.67 17.47 7.53
C GLN A 101 4.63 16.51 8.13
N VAL A 102 3.34 16.86 8.03
CA VAL A 102 2.25 15.93 8.35
C VAL A 102 2.07 15.00 7.16
N ALA A 103 2.05 13.70 7.39
CA ALA A 103 1.85 12.67 6.37
C ALA A 103 0.69 11.75 6.75
N ILE A 104 -0.10 11.31 5.77
CA ILE A 104 -1.24 10.41 5.99
C ILE A 104 -1.27 9.30 4.93
N GLY A 105 -1.29 8.04 5.38
CA GLY A 105 -1.61 6.86 4.59
C GLY A 105 -2.70 6.03 5.25
N GLU A 106 -3.19 4.98 4.59
CA GLU A 106 -4.38 4.26 5.03
C GLU A 106 -4.41 2.79 4.59
N THR A 107 -5.28 2.01 5.21
CA THR A 107 -5.64 0.66 4.76
C THR A 107 -7.11 0.39 5.08
N THR A 108 -7.88 -0.04 4.08
CA THR A 108 -9.29 -0.40 4.26
C THR A 108 -9.45 -1.74 4.95
N PHE A 109 -10.06 -1.77 6.15
CA PHE A 109 -10.44 -3.02 6.84
C PHE A 109 -11.90 -3.40 6.61
N THR A 110 -12.69 -2.51 6.00
CA THR A 110 -14.13 -2.64 5.72
C THR A 110 -15.01 -2.70 6.97
N GLY A 111 -14.76 -3.66 7.85
CA GLY A 111 -15.49 -3.88 9.09
C GLY A 111 -16.75 -4.72 8.92
N ARG A 112 -17.70 -4.54 9.84
CA ARG A 112 -19.01 -5.21 9.82
C ARG A 112 -19.84 -4.79 8.60
N ARG A 113 -20.55 -5.75 8.00
CA ARG A 113 -21.42 -5.52 6.83
C ARG A 113 -22.54 -4.54 7.13
N GLU A 114 -23.03 -4.51 8.36
CA GLU A 114 -24.06 -3.59 8.83
C GLU A 114 -23.59 -2.12 8.84
N LEU A 115 -22.27 -1.90 8.83
CA LEU A 115 -21.64 -0.58 8.89
C LEU A 115 -21.19 -0.05 7.52
N THR A 116 -21.39 -0.81 6.43
CA THR A 116 -20.88 -0.42 5.10
C THR A 116 -21.75 0.59 4.36
N THR A 117 -22.97 0.85 4.83
CA THR A 117 -23.89 1.81 4.20
C THR A 117 -23.44 3.24 4.49
N PRO A 118 -23.14 4.08 3.47
CA PRO A 118 -22.77 5.48 3.68
C PRO A 118 -23.84 6.26 4.45
N ASN A 119 -23.43 7.07 5.43
CA ASN A 119 -24.32 7.84 6.32
C ASN A 119 -23.99 9.35 6.34
N GLY A 120 -23.25 9.82 5.36
CA GLY A 120 -22.81 11.20 5.22
C GLY A 120 -22.11 11.44 3.90
N ILE A 121 -21.27 12.47 3.85
CA ILE A 121 -20.57 12.87 2.62
C ILE A 121 -19.05 12.78 2.73
N MET A 122 -18.47 12.57 3.91
CA MET A 122 -17.01 12.50 4.04
C MET A 122 -16.48 11.15 3.58
N ASP A 123 -15.87 11.14 2.41
CA ASP A 123 -15.09 10.04 1.88
C ASP A 123 -13.71 9.95 2.58
N TYR A 124 -13.17 8.72 2.74
CA TYR A 124 -11.90 8.46 3.41
C TYR A 124 -10.72 9.24 2.80
N GLY A 125 -10.65 9.28 1.48
CA GLY A 125 -9.56 9.93 0.79
C GLY A 125 -9.72 11.46 0.78
N SER A 126 -10.96 11.94 0.65
CA SER A 126 -11.29 13.35 0.90
C SER A 126 -10.90 13.79 2.32
N LEU A 127 -11.11 12.95 3.34
CA LEU A 127 -10.69 13.24 4.71
C LEU A 127 -9.18 13.40 4.82
N MET A 128 -8.41 12.51 4.20
CA MET A 128 -6.94 12.58 4.22
C MET A 128 -6.45 13.90 3.62
N TYR A 129 -6.91 14.27 2.41
CA TYR A 129 -6.44 15.49 1.77
C TYR A 129 -6.94 16.76 2.44
N LEU A 130 -8.15 16.78 2.99
CA LEU A 130 -8.62 17.92 3.75
C LEU A 130 -7.83 18.08 5.05
N ALA A 131 -7.50 16.99 5.73
CA ALA A 131 -6.64 17.04 6.91
C ALA A 131 -5.24 17.55 6.56
N LEU A 132 -4.61 17.04 5.49
CA LEU A 132 -3.31 17.52 5.03
C LEU A 132 -3.32 19.00 4.65
N GLN A 133 -4.40 19.48 4.02
CA GLN A 133 -4.54 20.91 3.67
C GLN A 133 -4.82 21.80 4.89
N ARG A 134 -5.13 21.25 6.08
CA ARG A 134 -5.63 22.02 7.23
C ARG A 134 -4.83 21.81 8.52
N ALA A 135 -3.99 20.78 8.62
CA ALA A 135 -3.27 20.41 9.83
C ALA A 135 -1.79 20.80 9.82
N LYS A 136 -1.24 21.12 10.99
CA LYS A 136 0.21 21.31 11.23
C LYS A 136 0.84 20.19 12.05
N THR A 137 0.02 19.33 12.65
CA THR A 137 0.44 18.19 13.49
C THR A 137 -0.44 16.97 13.22
N ALA A 138 0.04 15.78 13.58
CA ALA A 138 -0.68 14.52 13.46
C ALA A 138 -1.97 14.53 14.30
N ARG A 139 -1.93 15.10 15.51
CA ARG A 139 -3.11 15.23 16.38
C ARG A 139 -4.15 16.19 15.80
N GLU A 140 -3.70 17.29 15.23
CA GLU A 140 -4.59 18.24 14.54
C GLU A 140 -5.24 17.57 13.32
N ALA A 141 -4.48 16.75 12.58
CA ALA A 141 -5.03 15.97 11.47
C ALA A 141 -6.11 14.98 11.95
N ILE A 142 -5.84 14.21 13.01
CA ILE A 142 -6.85 13.32 13.62
C ILE A 142 -8.09 14.13 14.00
N LYS A 143 -7.92 15.26 14.70
CA LYS A 143 -9.03 16.10 15.12
C LYS A 143 -9.86 16.60 13.94
N ILE A 144 -9.21 17.13 12.90
CA ILE A 144 -9.88 17.61 11.69
C ILE A 144 -10.67 16.48 11.03
N MET A 145 -10.07 15.30 10.86
CA MET A 145 -10.75 14.15 10.28
C MET A 145 -11.99 13.76 11.09
N THR A 146 -11.86 13.67 12.42
CA THR A 146 -12.94 13.23 13.29
C THR A 146 -14.04 14.27 13.42
N ASP A 147 -13.69 15.56 13.49
CA ASP A 147 -14.67 16.67 13.51
C ASP A 147 -15.47 16.71 12.20
N LEU A 148 -14.81 16.55 11.04
CA LEU A 148 -15.48 16.52 9.74
C LEU A 148 -16.45 15.34 9.64
N VAL A 149 -16.04 14.17 10.13
CA VAL A 149 -16.91 12.99 10.16
C VAL A 149 -18.09 13.16 11.12
N GLU A 150 -17.88 13.77 12.29
CA GLU A 150 -18.96 14.07 13.24
C GLU A 150 -19.97 15.04 12.62
N GLU A 151 -19.50 16.11 11.99
CA GLU A 151 -20.35 17.17 11.44
C GLU A 151 -21.05 16.76 10.14
N TYR A 152 -20.35 16.08 9.23
CA TYR A 152 -20.83 15.81 7.86
C TYR A 152 -21.16 14.33 7.60
N GLY A 153 -20.91 13.45 8.57
CA GLY A 153 -21.11 12.00 8.45
C GLY A 153 -20.05 11.35 7.56
N TYR A 154 -20.01 10.01 7.53
CA TYR A 154 -18.97 9.24 6.85
C TYR A 154 -19.54 8.44 5.68
N ALA A 155 -18.81 8.43 4.57
CA ALA A 155 -19.26 7.88 3.30
C ALA A 155 -18.44 6.67 2.82
N SER A 156 -17.60 6.12 3.67
CA SER A 156 -16.71 5.00 3.35
C SER A 156 -16.83 3.85 4.37
N THR A 157 -16.11 2.77 4.13
CA THR A 157 -16.06 1.62 5.05
C THR A 157 -15.00 1.83 6.14
N GLY A 158 -14.78 0.83 7.00
CA GLY A 158 -13.75 0.91 8.04
C GLY A 158 -12.34 1.07 7.48
N GLU A 159 -11.60 2.07 8.00
CA GLU A 159 -10.26 2.45 7.58
C GLU A 159 -9.30 2.54 8.76
N SER A 160 -8.07 2.04 8.59
CA SER A 160 -6.95 2.31 9.50
C SER A 160 -6.03 3.34 8.83
N PHE A 161 -5.87 4.52 9.42
CA PHE A 161 -5.00 5.58 8.95
C PHE A 161 -3.68 5.59 9.72
N SER A 162 -2.57 5.61 8.98
CA SER A 162 -1.25 6.01 9.47
C SER A 162 -1.12 7.52 9.38
N ILE A 163 -0.96 8.21 10.51
CA ILE A 163 -0.86 9.67 10.56
C ILE A 163 0.42 10.02 11.31
N ALA A 164 1.31 10.78 10.67
CA ALA A 164 2.57 11.18 11.29
C ALA A 164 2.86 12.67 11.11
N ASP A 165 3.64 13.23 12.03
CA ASP A 165 4.30 14.51 11.88
C ASP A 165 5.77 14.38 12.31
N LYS A 166 6.47 15.51 12.50
CA LYS A 166 7.89 15.52 12.88
C LYS A 166 8.20 15.02 14.30
N GLU A 167 7.18 14.79 15.14
CA GLU A 167 7.32 14.34 16.52
C GLU A 167 6.63 13.00 16.81
N GLU A 168 5.47 12.73 16.20
CA GLU A 168 4.63 11.58 16.56
C GLU A 168 4.13 10.81 15.33
N ALA A 169 3.93 9.50 15.49
CA ALA A 169 3.19 8.65 14.57
C ALA A 169 1.99 8.03 15.29
N TRP A 170 0.86 7.94 14.59
CA TRP A 170 -0.43 7.52 15.11
C TRP A 170 -1.09 6.53 14.16
N MET A 171 -1.74 5.52 14.74
CA MET A 171 -2.71 4.67 14.04
C MET A 171 -4.11 5.09 14.47
N LEU A 172 -4.95 5.52 13.54
CA LEU A 172 -6.37 5.86 13.75
C LEU A 172 -7.23 4.81 13.04
N GLU A 173 -8.08 4.10 13.77
CA GLU A 173 -9.06 3.18 13.20
C GLU A 173 -10.45 3.79 13.32
N LEU A 174 -11.11 3.98 12.17
CA LEU A 174 -12.37 4.70 12.06
C LEU A 174 -13.35 3.90 11.22
N ILE A 175 -14.60 3.80 11.69
CA ILE A 175 -15.68 3.13 10.96
C ILE A 175 -17.00 3.87 11.12
N GLY A 176 -17.73 4.03 10.01
CA GLY A 176 -19.06 4.63 10.00
C GLY A 176 -20.05 3.87 10.88
N LYS A 177 -21.13 4.54 11.28
CA LYS A 177 -22.26 3.92 11.99
C LYS A 177 -23.28 3.25 11.07
N GLY A 178 -23.03 3.24 9.77
CA GLY A 178 -23.88 2.54 8.79
C GLY A 178 -25.33 3.01 8.81
N GLU A 179 -26.25 2.05 8.78
CA GLU A 179 -27.70 2.30 8.85
C GLU A 179 -28.17 2.82 10.21
N TYR A 180 -27.33 2.80 11.26
CA TYR A 180 -27.73 3.07 12.64
C TYR A 180 -27.59 4.53 13.08
N GLY A 181 -26.96 5.39 12.28
CA GLY A 181 -26.84 6.80 12.63
C GLY A 181 -25.80 7.50 11.78
N LYS A 182 -25.66 8.82 11.98
CA LYS A 182 -24.66 9.66 11.30
C LYS A 182 -23.32 9.63 12.03
N GLY A 183 -22.22 9.74 11.29
CA GLY A 183 -20.86 9.84 11.82
C GLY A 183 -20.17 8.47 11.89
N ALA A 184 -19.10 8.42 12.69
CA ALA A 184 -18.26 7.24 12.86
C ALA A 184 -17.91 7.04 14.34
N VAL A 185 -17.56 5.80 14.68
CA VAL A 185 -16.84 5.46 15.90
C VAL A 185 -15.38 5.22 15.56
N TRP A 186 -14.48 5.63 16.45
CA TRP A 186 -13.05 5.58 16.15
C TRP A 186 -12.18 5.49 17.40
N VAL A 187 -10.97 4.98 17.22
CA VAL A 187 -9.91 4.90 18.23
C VAL A 187 -8.57 5.25 17.58
N ALA A 188 -7.69 5.91 18.30
CA ALA A 188 -6.34 6.19 17.84
C ALA A 188 -5.31 5.90 18.93
N ALA A 189 -4.16 5.37 18.52
CA ALA A 189 -3.05 5.01 19.38
C ALA A 189 -1.74 5.58 18.82
N ARG A 190 -0.97 6.27 19.68
CA ARG A 190 0.37 6.76 19.34
C ARG A 190 1.35 5.60 19.34
N VAL A 191 2.18 5.50 18.31
CA VAL A 191 3.34 4.60 18.30
C VAL A 191 4.34 5.07 19.36
N PRO A 192 4.67 4.26 20.38
CA PRO A 192 5.59 4.66 21.43
C PRO A 192 7.00 4.94 20.89
N GLU A 193 7.75 5.83 21.55
CA GLU A 193 9.14 6.09 21.19
C GLU A 193 10.00 4.82 21.26
N GLY A 194 10.74 4.54 20.19
CA GLY A 194 11.56 3.33 20.07
C GLY A 194 10.80 2.12 19.53
N TYR A 195 9.53 2.27 19.17
CA TYR A 195 8.71 1.21 18.60
C TYR A 195 8.31 1.48 17.14
N ILE A 196 7.90 0.41 16.47
CA ILE A 196 7.23 0.43 15.18
C ILE A 196 5.84 -0.19 15.29
N ALA A 197 4.98 0.12 14.32
CA ALA A 197 3.71 -0.56 14.07
C ALA A 197 3.62 -0.95 12.59
N ALA A 198 2.79 -1.93 12.28
CA ALA A 198 2.43 -2.25 10.89
C ALA A 198 0.95 -2.56 10.83
N HIS A 199 0.26 -2.19 9.76
CA HIS A 199 -1.12 -2.59 9.55
C HIS A 199 -1.39 -2.87 8.08
N ALA A 200 -2.43 -3.66 7.88
CA ALA A 200 -2.92 -4.13 6.59
C ALA A 200 -4.44 -3.93 6.59
N ASN A 201 -5.17 -4.60 5.71
CA ASN A 201 -6.62 -4.48 5.56
C ASN A 201 -7.43 -5.16 6.70
N MET A 202 -7.05 -4.93 7.94
CA MET A 202 -7.69 -5.46 9.14
C MET A 202 -7.41 -4.52 10.33
N ALA A 203 -8.42 -4.26 11.15
CA ALA A 203 -8.28 -3.47 12.36
C ALA A 203 -7.40 -4.21 13.38
N ARG A 204 -6.53 -3.48 14.08
CA ARG A 204 -5.51 -3.99 14.99
C ARG A 204 -5.58 -3.40 16.39
N ILE A 205 -6.23 -2.25 16.59
CA ILE A 205 -6.38 -1.68 17.93
C ILE A 205 -7.36 -2.55 18.71
N ARG A 206 -6.84 -3.32 19.66
CA ARG A 206 -7.62 -4.21 20.51
C ARG A 206 -7.95 -3.49 21.82
N LYS A 207 -6.95 -3.31 22.68
CA LYS A 207 -7.14 -2.67 23.99
C LYS A 207 -6.85 -1.18 23.91
N ILE A 208 -7.57 -0.40 24.73
CA ILE A 208 -7.42 1.05 24.88
C ILE A 208 -7.02 1.33 26.32
N ASP A 209 -6.00 2.18 26.52
CA ASP A 209 -5.71 2.72 27.85
C ASP A 209 -6.53 4.00 28.09
N TRP A 210 -7.68 3.82 28.74
CA TRP A 210 -8.63 4.90 29.03
C TRP A 210 -8.09 6.00 29.94
N ASN A 211 -6.96 5.77 30.63
CA ASN A 211 -6.35 6.77 31.52
C ASN A 211 -5.23 7.56 30.83
N ASP A 212 -4.77 7.12 29.66
CA ASP A 212 -3.68 7.75 28.92
C ASP A 212 -4.20 8.55 27.73
N THR A 213 -4.75 9.74 28.01
CA THR A 213 -5.22 10.67 26.98
C THR A 213 -4.07 11.34 26.20
N GLN A 214 -2.82 11.05 26.54
CA GLN A 214 -1.67 11.53 25.77
C GLN A 214 -1.36 10.61 24.60
N ASN A 215 -1.46 9.29 24.78
CA ASN A 215 -1.14 8.32 23.74
C ASN A 215 -2.36 7.62 23.14
N TRP A 216 -3.55 7.92 23.66
CA TRP A 216 -4.82 7.37 23.17
C TRP A 216 -5.86 8.47 22.95
N MET A 217 -6.65 8.31 21.89
CA MET A 217 -7.80 9.15 21.56
C MET A 217 -8.94 8.24 21.09
N TRP A 218 -10.20 8.61 21.34
CA TRP A 218 -11.35 7.78 20.95
C TRP A 218 -12.61 8.63 20.82
N SER A 219 -13.60 8.13 20.05
CA SER A 219 -14.95 8.71 20.03
C SER A 219 -15.66 8.42 21.36
N GLN A 220 -16.41 9.41 21.86
CA GLN A 220 -17.08 9.31 23.19
C GLN A 220 -18.03 8.11 23.30
N ASP A 221 -18.62 7.72 22.18
CA ASP A 221 -19.63 6.67 22.07
C ASP A 221 -19.07 5.33 21.58
N VAL A 222 -17.74 5.16 21.49
CA VAL A 222 -17.12 3.97 20.87
C VAL A 222 -17.53 2.65 21.55
N VAL A 223 -17.80 2.66 22.86
CA VAL A 223 -18.24 1.46 23.59
C VAL A 223 -19.76 1.37 23.64
N ASP A 224 -20.44 2.49 23.86
CA ASP A 224 -21.90 2.52 24.01
C ASP A 224 -22.61 2.16 22.71
N PHE A 225 -22.11 2.63 21.57
CA PHE A 225 -22.61 2.20 20.26
C PHE A 225 -22.51 0.67 20.10
N ALA A 226 -21.38 0.05 20.47
CA ALA A 226 -21.23 -1.40 20.42
C ALA A 226 -22.20 -2.16 21.34
N ARG A 227 -22.52 -1.58 22.51
CA ARG A 227 -23.51 -2.16 23.44
C ARG A 227 -24.92 -2.06 22.88
N GLU A 228 -25.29 -0.92 22.30
CA GLU A 228 -26.59 -0.71 21.66
C GLU A 228 -26.82 -1.69 20.52
N GLN A 229 -25.78 -1.99 19.75
CA GLN A 229 -25.85 -3.00 18.67
C GLN A 229 -25.74 -4.45 19.16
N GLY A 230 -25.48 -4.67 20.46
CA GLY A 230 -25.32 -6.00 21.04
C GLY A 230 -24.03 -6.73 20.65
N TRP A 231 -23.04 -6.01 20.10
CA TRP A 231 -21.75 -6.59 19.70
C TRP A 231 -20.76 -6.69 20.86
N PHE A 232 -20.98 -5.93 21.93
CA PHE A 232 -20.16 -5.97 23.13
C PHE A 232 -21.04 -5.95 24.38
N SER A 233 -20.66 -6.78 25.36
CA SER A 233 -21.20 -6.75 26.71
C SER A 233 -20.04 -6.82 27.71
N GLY A 234 -20.09 -6.02 28.77
CA GLY A 234 -19.00 -5.93 29.74
C GLY A 234 -18.62 -4.50 30.10
N ARG A 235 -17.51 -4.35 30.82
CA ARG A 235 -16.97 -3.04 31.25
C ARG A 235 -16.08 -2.46 30.17
N ASP A 236 -15.94 -1.14 30.13
CA ASP A 236 -15.13 -0.44 29.11
C ASP A 236 -13.68 -0.94 29.05
N ARG A 237 -13.09 -1.29 30.18
CA ARG A 237 -11.72 -1.85 30.26
C ARG A 237 -11.55 -3.20 29.53
N ASP A 238 -12.65 -3.90 29.32
CA ASP A 238 -12.69 -5.21 28.65
C ASP A 238 -13.04 -5.05 27.15
N PHE A 239 -13.26 -3.83 26.67
CA PHE A 239 -13.60 -3.51 25.28
C PHE A 239 -12.45 -3.79 24.32
N ASN A 240 -12.79 -4.33 23.14
CA ASN A 240 -11.84 -4.64 22.09
C ASN A 240 -12.31 -4.08 20.74
N PHE A 241 -11.69 -3.01 20.24
CA PHE A 241 -12.19 -2.32 19.04
C PHE A 241 -12.14 -3.22 17.79
N ALA A 242 -10.99 -3.85 17.51
CA ALA A 242 -10.81 -4.73 16.37
C ALA A 242 -11.81 -5.90 16.37
N ASP A 243 -11.95 -6.65 17.47
CA ASP A 243 -12.90 -7.78 17.52
C ASP A 243 -14.36 -7.31 17.49
N THR A 244 -14.63 -6.12 18.02
CA THR A 244 -15.98 -5.56 18.03
C THR A 244 -16.39 -5.09 16.64
N TYR A 245 -15.57 -4.34 15.91
CA TYR A 245 -15.97 -3.66 14.67
C TYR A 245 -15.43 -4.30 13.39
N ASN A 246 -14.42 -5.16 13.48
CA ASN A 246 -13.84 -5.90 12.38
C ASN A 246 -13.46 -7.34 12.80
N PRO A 247 -14.45 -8.17 13.18
CA PRO A 247 -14.19 -9.53 13.64
C PRO A 247 -13.44 -10.35 12.57
N ALA A 248 -12.34 -10.96 13.00
CA ALA A 248 -11.44 -11.69 12.11
C ALA A 248 -12.07 -13.00 11.56
N ASN A 249 -11.62 -13.41 10.38
CA ASN A 249 -11.83 -14.76 9.86
C ASN A 249 -10.53 -15.26 9.21
N CYS A 250 -10.43 -16.57 8.92
CA CYS A 250 -9.19 -17.12 8.38
C CYS A 250 -8.73 -16.45 7.08
N ARG A 251 -9.65 -15.97 6.25
CA ARG A 251 -9.31 -15.25 5.01
C ARG A 251 -8.70 -13.88 5.32
N SER A 252 -9.24 -13.12 6.28
CA SER A 252 -8.67 -11.83 6.67
C SER A 252 -7.30 -12.02 7.33
N LEU A 253 -7.13 -13.04 8.18
CA LEU A 253 -5.85 -13.39 8.78
C LEU A 253 -4.79 -13.74 7.71
N LEU A 254 -5.13 -14.61 6.76
CA LEU A 254 -4.26 -15.00 5.65
C LEU A 254 -3.79 -13.80 4.80
N PHE A 255 -4.71 -12.88 4.51
CA PHE A 255 -4.43 -11.76 3.59
C PHE A 255 -3.85 -10.51 4.27
N CYS A 256 -4.01 -10.37 5.59
CA CYS A 256 -3.65 -9.15 6.31
C CYS A 256 -2.55 -9.41 7.34
N GLU A 257 -2.78 -10.31 8.27
CA GLU A 257 -1.85 -10.54 9.39
C GLU A 257 -0.56 -11.23 8.93
N GLY A 258 -0.56 -11.96 7.80
CA GLY A 258 0.66 -12.46 7.19
C GLY A 258 1.62 -11.33 6.79
N ARG A 259 1.10 -10.21 6.29
CA ARG A 259 1.91 -9.02 5.93
C ARG A 259 2.49 -8.35 7.16
N VAL A 260 1.69 -8.22 8.23
CA VAL A 260 2.14 -7.70 9.53
C VAL A 260 3.25 -8.59 10.11
N TRP A 261 3.03 -9.91 10.12
CA TRP A 261 4.02 -10.89 10.53
C TRP A 261 5.32 -10.74 9.74
N SER A 262 5.21 -10.54 8.42
CA SER A 262 6.39 -10.41 7.56
C SER A 262 7.21 -9.15 7.85
N VAL A 263 6.56 -8.02 8.17
CA VAL A 263 7.26 -6.82 8.65
C VAL A 263 7.94 -7.12 10.00
N TYR A 264 7.21 -7.71 10.93
CA TYR A 264 7.69 -7.91 12.30
C TYR A 264 8.84 -8.90 12.40
N ARG A 265 8.80 -10.04 11.69
CA ARG A 265 9.91 -11.00 11.65
C ARG A 265 11.20 -10.39 11.09
N ARG A 266 11.08 -9.42 10.18
CA ARG A 266 12.24 -8.76 9.53
C ARG A 266 12.78 -7.60 10.36
N ALA A 267 11.91 -6.85 11.02
CA ALA A 267 12.31 -5.73 11.88
C ALA A 267 12.81 -6.18 13.26
N ALA A 268 12.30 -7.30 13.79
CA ALA A 268 12.73 -7.88 15.06
C ALA A 268 12.89 -9.42 15.00
N PRO A 269 13.88 -9.93 14.23
CA PRO A 269 14.15 -11.37 14.15
C PRO A 269 14.33 -12.04 15.52
N SER A 270 14.90 -11.34 16.50
CA SER A 270 15.13 -11.85 17.86
C SER A 270 13.84 -12.23 18.61
N GLN A 271 12.69 -11.66 18.23
CA GLN A 271 11.41 -11.94 18.87
C GLN A 271 10.74 -13.21 18.35
N ASN A 272 11.18 -13.76 17.22
CA ASN A 272 10.73 -15.04 16.66
C ASN A 272 9.19 -15.20 16.65
N PHE A 273 8.48 -14.24 16.03
CA PHE A 273 7.03 -14.24 15.95
C PHE A 273 6.51 -15.52 15.27
N SER A 274 5.61 -16.23 15.94
CA SER A 274 4.91 -17.41 15.39
C SER A 274 4.07 -17.03 14.18
N ASP A 275 3.94 -17.93 13.21
CA ASP A 275 3.04 -17.80 12.04
C ASP A 275 1.60 -18.27 12.35
N GLU A 276 1.38 -18.91 13.50
CA GLU A 276 0.11 -19.54 13.89
C GLU A 276 -1.11 -18.62 13.78
N PHE A 277 -0.99 -17.35 14.19
CA PHE A 277 -2.13 -16.42 14.16
C PHE A 277 -2.60 -16.12 12.74
N TRP A 278 -1.70 -15.71 11.85
CA TRP A 278 -2.09 -15.44 10.46
C TRP A 278 -2.41 -16.71 9.66
N ARG A 279 -1.97 -17.88 10.15
CA ARG A 279 -2.38 -19.21 9.67
C ARG A 279 -3.68 -19.74 10.28
N CYS A 280 -4.39 -18.93 11.06
CA CYS A 280 -5.69 -19.26 11.65
C CYS A 280 -5.66 -20.49 12.58
N VAL A 281 -4.56 -20.70 13.31
CA VAL A 281 -4.49 -21.75 14.33
C VAL A 281 -5.37 -21.35 15.52
N GLU A 282 -6.23 -22.28 15.96
CA GLU A 282 -7.16 -22.03 17.05
C GLU A 282 -6.41 -21.71 18.36
N GLY A 283 -6.81 -20.62 19.02
CA GLY A 283 -6.20 -20.17 20.27
C GLY A 283 -4.90 -19.37 20.11
N ALA A 284 -4.40 -19.15 18.88
CA ALA A 284 -3.23 -18.33 18.64
C ALA A 284 -3.47 -16.85 19.03
N GLU A 285 -2.48 -16.23 19.67
CA GLU A 285 -2.55 -14.83 20.07
C GLU A 285 -2.26 -13.88 18.90
N ALA A 286 -2.98 -12.77 18.84
CA ALA A 286 -2.73 -11.73 17.86
C ALA A 286 -1.36 -11.06 18.05
N TYR A 287 -0.72 -10.63 16.95
CA TYR A 287 0.53 -9.88 17.05
C TYR A 287 0.34 -8.57 17.83
N PRO A 288 1.32 -8.18 18.66
CA PRO A 288 1.25 -6.94 19.43
C PRO A 288 1.11 -5.73 18.50
N LEU A 289 0.36 -4.71 18.94
CA LEU A 289 0.15 -3.48 18.14
C LEU A 289 1.48 -2.75 17.84
N PHE A 290 2.38 -2.76 18.81
CA PHE A 290 3.70 -2.12 18.76
C PHE A 290 4.79 -3.12 19.07
N ILE A 291 5.89 -3.10 18.32
CA ILE A 291 7.09 -3.90 18.60
C ILE A 291 8.33 -3.01 18.62
N LYS A 292 9.33 -3.40 19.41
CA LYS A 292 10.65 -2.78 19.35
C LYS A 292 11.48 -3.49 18.27
N PRO A 293 11.98 -2.79 17.25
CA PRO A 293 12.85 -3.41 16.26
C PRO A 293 14.21 -3.77 16.89
N ASP A 294 14.88 -4.79 16.35
CA ASP A 294 16.20 -5.24 16.84
C ASP A 294 17.29 -4.19 16.56
N GLN A 295 17.15 -3.49 15.44
CA GLN A 295 18.02 -2.39 15.02
C GLN A 295 17.18 -1.18 14.68
N LYS A 296 17.79 0.00 14.77
CA LYS A 296 17.13 1.23 14.31
C LYS A 296 16.88 1.16 12.80
N ILE A 297 15.71 1.61 12.38
CA ILE A 297 15.24 1.52 10.99
C ILE A 297 15.75 2.72 10.20
N THR A 298 16.53 2.48 9.14
CA THR A 298 16.88 3.49 8.15
C THR A 298 15.74 3.67 7.13
N VAL A 299 15.78 4.74 6.32
CA VAL A 299 14.80 4.90 5.23
C VAL A 299 14.90 3.75 4.21
N GLN A 300 16.11 3.24 3.94
CA GLN A 300 16.27 2.07 3.07
C GLN A 300 15.73 0.78 3.70
N ASP A 301 15.87 0.60 5.01
CA ASP A 301 15.24 -0.53 5.70
C ASP A 301 13.70 -0.44 5.58
N MET A 302 13.13 0.75 5.73
CA MET A 302 11.70 1.00 5.54
C MET A 302 11.23 0.62 4.12
N MET A 303 11.94 1.08 3.08
CA MET A 303 11.68 0.68 1.69
C MET A 303 11.82 -0.84 1.51
N GLY A 304 12.81 -1.46 2.16
CA GLY A 304 13.01 -2.90 2.13
C GLY A 304 11.89 -3.68 2.80
N LEU A 305 11.33 -3.20 3.91
CA LEU A 305 10.22 -3.85 4.63
C LEU A 305 8.96 -3.92 3.77
N VAL A 306 8.71 -2.92 2.93
CA VAL A 306 7.55 -2.88 2.04
C VAL A 306 7.73 -3.58 0.69
N ARG A 307 8.84 -4.30 0.51
CA ARG A 307 9.22 -5.05 -0.71
C ARG A 307 9.15 -6.57 -0.51
N ASP A 308 8.31 -7.05 0.40
CA ASP A 308 8.36 -8.44 0.83
C ASP A 308 7.34 -9.36 0.13
N HIS A 309 7.81 -10.57 -0.20
CA HIS A 309 7.04 -11.69 -0.75
C HIS A 309 7.18 -12.96 0.11
N PHE A 310 7.40 -12.80 1.42
CA PHE A 310 7.68 -13.85 2.39
C PHE A 310 9.00 -14.60 2.15
N GLN A 311 9.98 -13.95 1.53
CA GLN A 311 11.28 -14.57 1.25
C GLN A 311 11.94 -15.11 2.54
N ASP A 312 12.68 -16.21 2.38
CA ASP A 312 13.38 -16.94 3.44
C ASP A 312 12.45 -17.58 4.48
N THR A 313 11.22 -17.91 4.08
CA THR A 313 10.24 -18.61 4.91
C THR A 313 9.59 -19.77 4.14
N PRO A 314 8.87 -20.69 4.82
CA PRO A 314 8.06 -21.70 4.14
C PRO A 314 6.97 -21.12 3.21
N TYR A 315 6.68 -19.83 3.31
CA TYR A 315 5.65 -19.11 2.56
C TYR A 315 6.18 -18.30 1.39
N ASP A 316 7.48 -18.40 1.09
CA ASP A 316 8.14 -17.68 0.01
C ASP A 316 7.41 -17.93 -1.33
N LEU A 317 6.79 -16.87 -1.85
CA LEU A 317 5.95 -16.96 -3.04
C LEU A 317 6.74 -17.12 -4.34
N THR A 318 8.06 -16.95 -4.31
CA THR A 318 8.96 -17.30 -5.43
C THR A 318 9.17 -18.80 -5.55
N LYS A 319 8.71 -19.58 -4.56
CA LYS A 319 8.81 -21.04 -4.53
C LYS A 319 7.45 -21.66 -4.87
N SER A 320 7.46 -22.97 -5.14
CA SER A 320 6.33 -23.80 -5.54
C SER A 320 5.92 -23.72 -7.02
N VAL A 321 5.00 -24.62 -7.39
CA VAL A 321 4.41 -24.67 -8.74
C VAL A 321 3.65 -23.39 -9.09
N ALA A 322 3.09 -22.69 -8.10
CA ALA A 322 2.31 -21.48 -8.33
C ALA A 322 3.19 -20.28 -8.74
N ALA A 323 4.50 -20.34 -8.49
CA ALA A 323 5.46 -19.34 -8.96
C ALA A 323 5.89 -19.55 -10.42
N GLY A 324 5.45 -20.65 -11.04
CA GLY A 324 5.89 -21.04 -12.37
C GLY A 324 7.39 -21.42 -12.43
N PRO A 325 7.91 -21.69 -13.64
CA PRO A 325 9.28 -22.17 -13.82
C PRO A 325 10.38 -21.14 -13.46
N HIS A 326 10.03 -19.87 -13.33
CA HIS A 326 10.98 -18.77 -13.13
C HIS A 326 10.71 -17.92 -11.89
N GLY A 327 10.00 -18.48 -10.91
CA GLY A 327 9.91 -17.94 -9.55
C GLY A 327 9.13 -16.63 -9.40
N LEU A 328 8.07 -16.43 -10.19
CA LEU A 328 7.20 -15.26 -10.11
C LEU A 328 6.42 -15.23 -8.78
N PRO A 329 6.58 -14.21 -7.90
CA PRO A 329 5.92 -14.19 -6.60
C PRO A 329 4.44 -13.82 -6.65
N TYR A 330 3.93 -13.35 -7.78
CA TYR A 330 2.57 -12.84 -7.89
C TYR A 330 1.52 -13.93 -8.13
N ARG A 331 0.32 -13.69 -7.61
CA ARG A 331 -0.86 -14.54 -7.81
C ARG A 331 -1.96 -13.69 -8.42
N TRP A 332 -2.44 -14.11 -9.58
CA TRP A 332 -3.48 -13.39 -10.31
C TRP A 332 -4.80 -13.52 -9.57
N ARG A 333 -5.56 -12.42 -9.48
CA ARG A 333 -6.85 -12.44 -8.81
C ARG A 333 -7.87 -13.27 -9.60
N PRO A 334 -8.82 -13.94 -8.91
CA PRO A 334 -9.04 -13.96 -7.46
C PRO A 334 -7.99 -14.79 -6.68
N LEU A 335 -7.68 -14.38 -5.44
CA LEU A 335 -6.72 -15.10 -4.57
C LEU A 335 -7.30 -16.33 -3.88
N THR A 336 -8.63 -16.52 -3.94
CA THR A 336 -9.33 -17.69 -3.39
C THR A 336 -9.99 -18.49 -4.50
N PHE A 337 -10.04 -19.81 -4.36
CA PHE A 337 -10.64 -20.71 -5.36
C PHE A 337 -11.21 -21.98 -4.71
N LYS A 338 -12.04 -22.69 -5.48
CA LYS A 338 -12.57 -24.03 -5.17
C LYS A 338 -12.18 -24.99 -6.28
N LEU A 339 -12.04 -26.27 -5.93
CA LEU A 339 -11.81 -27.34 -6.90
C LEU A 339 -13.11 -28.11 -7.12
N GLU A 340 -13.33 -28.57 -8.35
CA GLU A 340 -14.52 -29.38 -8.65
C GLU A 340 -14.50 -30.68 -7.83
N GLY A 341 -15.61 -30.97 -7.15
CA GLY A 341 -15.73 -32.13 -6.26
C GLY A 341 -15.04 -31.98 -4.90
N ASP A 342 -14.59 -30.78 -4.54
CA ASP A 342 -13.97 -30.48 -3.24
C ASP A 342 -14.63 -29.24 -2.58
N ASP A 343 -15.11 -29.42 -1.36
CA ASP A 343 -15.78 -28.36 -0.60
C ASP A 343 -14.81 -27.39 0.09
N THR A 344 -13.50 -27.68 0.08
CA THR A 344 -12.45 -26.86 0.70
C THR A 344 -12.35 -25.48 0.05
N ASP A 345 -12.24 -24.44 0.88
CA ASP A 345 -11.88 -23.09 0.42
C ASP A 345 -10.36 -22.94 0.39
N TYR A 346 -9.80 -22.76 -0.81
CA TYR A 346 -8.37 -22.54 -1.00
C TYR A 346 -8.06 -21.06 -1.14
N GLY A 347 -6.86 -20.66 -0.72
CA GLY A 347 -6.36 -19.31 -0.88
C GLY A 347 -4.84 -19.25 -0.98
N TYR A 348 -4.33 -18.32 -1.79
CA TYR A 348 -2.92 -17.96 -1.80
C TYR A 348 -2.61 -16.85 -0.80
N GLU A 349 -1.42 -16.87 -0.21
CA GLU A 349 -0.94 -15.78 0.62
C GLU A 349 -0.91 -14.47 -0.16
N ARG A 350 -1.18 -13.36 0.54
CA ARG A 350 -1.07 -12.02 -0.04
C ARG A 350 0.27 -11.38 0.41
N PRO A 351 1.25 -11.19 -0.49
CA PRO A 351 2.50 -10.52 -0.14
C PRO A 351 2.32 -9.02 0.12
N ILE A 352 3.35 -8.37 0.66
CA ILE A 352 3.34 -6.91 0.85
C ILE A 352 3.43 -6.23 -0.51
N SER A 353 4.45 -6.59 -1.29
CA SER A 353 4.66 -6.08 -2.64
C SER A 353 3.70 -6.74 -3.63
N GLN A 354 3.15 -5.97 -4.56
CA GLN A 354 2.07 -6.41 -5.44
C GLN A 354 2.12 -5.74 -6.80
N GLN A 355 1.67 -6.47 -7.82
CA GLN A 355 1.47 -5.93 -9.18
C GLN A 355 0.31 -4.91 -9.29
N GLN A 356 -0.39 -4.62 -8.18
CA GLN A 356 -1.57 -3.76 -8.14
C GLN A 356 -1.31 -2.43 -7.43
N THR A 357 -0.09 -2.21 -6.95
CA THR A 357 0.30 -0.94 -6.35
C THR A 357 0.21 0.16 -7.41
N GLY A 358 -0.68 1.13 -7.23
CA GLY A 358 -0.74 2.31 -8.10
C GLY A 358 0.46 3.21 -7.81
N PHE A 359 0.61 3.55 -6.54
CA PHE A 359 1.77 4.24 -6.00
C PHE A 359 2.10 3.73 -4.61
N SER A 360 3.31 4.02 -4.16
CA SER A 360 3.71 3.83 -2.78
C SER A 360 4.58 4.98 -2.31
N PHE A 361 4.62 5.20 -1.00
CA PHE A 361 5.54 6.16 -0.43
C PHE A 361 6.16 5.70 0.89
N VAL A 362 7.29 6.32 1.20
CA VAL A 362 7.82 6.45 2.56
C VAL A 362 7.92 7.93 2.87
N SER A 363 7.20 8.41 3.90
CA SER A 363 7.39 9.77 4.40
C SER A 363 8.53 9.78 5.41
N GLN A 364 9.27 10.87 5.45
CA GLN A 364 10.35 11.09 6.41
C GLN A 364 10.23 12.50 6.96
N SER A 365 9.79 12.60 8.22
CA SER A 365 9.61 13.87 8.93
C SER A 365 10.76 14.11 9.90
N ARG A 366 11.56 15.16 9.66
CA ARG A 366 12.84 15.45 10.32
C ARG A 366 12.76 16.76 11.10
N ASN A 367 12.50 16.67 12.41
CA ASN A 367 12.28 17.85 13.26
C ASN A 367 13.50 18.75 13.49
N TRP A 368 14.72 18.26 13.21
CA TRP A 368 15.94 19.04 13.34
C TRP A 368 16.20 19.96 12.13
N LEU A 369 15.33 19.94 11.11
CA LEU A 369 15.42 20.74 9.90
C LEU A 369 14.17 21.63 9.72
N PRO A 370 14.30 22.81 9.09
CA PRO A 370 13.15 23.60 8.65
C PRO A 370 12.22 22.79 7.77
N ASN A 371 10.91 23.02 7.81
CA ASN A 371 9.94 22.13 7.15
C ASN A 371 10.18 21.91 5.65
N ASP A 372 10.58 22.96 4.92
CA ASP A 372 10.91 22.88 3.49
C ASP A 372 11.97 21.80 3.19
N ILE A 373 12.91 21.63 4.13
CA ILE A 373 14.01 20.68 4.03
C ILE A 373 13.61 19.38 4.73
N GLY A 374 13.11 19.46 5.96
CA GLY A 374 12.92 18.34 6.86
C GLY A 374 11.94 17.29 6.33
N GLY A 375 10.89 17.70 5.63
CA GLY A 375 9.95 16.77 5.02
C GLY A 375 10.45 16.23 3.69
N ILE A 376 10.68 14.92 3.61
CA ILE A 376 10.93 14.22 2.35
C ILE A 376 9.82 13.18 2.15
N PHE A 377 9.18 13.25 0.99
CA PHE A 377 8.21 12.28 0.51
C PHE A 377 8.88 11.40 -0.54
N TRP A 378 9.33 10.21 -0.13
CA TRP A 378 9.97 9.24 -1.01
C TRP A 378 8.88 8.53 -1.81
N TYR A 379 8.66 8.92 -3.06
CA TYR A 379 7.55 8.48 -3.88
C TYR A 379 7.98 7.43 -4.91
N GLY A 380 7.23 6.33 -5.01
CA GLY A 380 7.39 5.29 -6.01
C GLY A 380 6.06 5.01 -6.71
N VAL A 381 6.14 4.53 -7.94
CA VAL A 381 4.98 4.13 -8.76
C VAL A 381 5.04 2.65 -9.09
N ASP A 382 3.90 2.03 -9.33
CA ASP A 382 3.80 0.59 -9.64
C ASP A 382 4.35 -0.30 -8.51
N ASP A 383 4.66 -1.57 -8.82
CA ASP A 383 5.06 -2.60 -7.88
C ASP A 383 6.29 -2.24 -7.04
N THR A 384 6.18 -2.29 -5.71
CA THR A 384 7.25 -1.84 -4.82
C THR A 384 8.55 -2.63 -4.98
N TYR A 385 8.50 -3.89 -5.40
CA TYR A 385 9.69 -4.72 -5.63
C TYR A 385 10.51 -4.27 -6.84
N SER A 386 9.84 -3.67 -7.84
CA SER A 386 10.44 -3.17 -9.08
C SER A 386 10.22 -1.68 -9.29
N THR A 387 10.11 -0.90 -8.20
CA THR A 387 10.03 0.58 -8.26
C THR A 387 11.30 1.25 -7.75
N CYS A 388 11.44 2.56 -7.96
CA CYS A 388 12.49 3.38 -7.36
C CYS A 388 11.84 4.51 -6.58
N TYR A 389 12.21 4.64 -5.30
CA TYR A 389 11.72 5.74 -4.48
C TYR A 389 12.48 7.03 -4.78
N MET A 390 11.75 8.04 -5.27
CA MET A 390 12.27 9.37 -5.62
C MET A 390 12.01 10.36 -4.47
N PRO A 391 13.04 11.05 -3.94
CA PRO A 391 12.86 12.02 -2.85
C PRO A 391 12.23 13.32 -3.34
N LEU A 392 11.02 13.63 -2.85
CA LEU A 392 10.32 14.89 -3.09
C LEU A 392 10.36 15.74 -1.82
N TYR A 393 11.06 16.87 -1.84
CA TYR A 393 11.15 17.77 -0.69
C TYR A 393 9.87 18.59 -0.52
N MET A 394 9.41 18.78 0.71
CA MET A 394 8.22 19.61 0.97
C MET A 394 8.40 21.09 0.59
N GLY A 395 9.65 21.55 0.47
CA GLY A 395 9.99 22.88 -0.04
C GLY A 395 9.88 23.05 -1.55
N MET A 396 9.59 21.99 -2.32
CA MET A 396 9.44 22.12 -3.78
C MET A 396 8.16 22.88 -4.15
N GLU A 397 8.19 23.58 -5.29
CA GLU A 397 7.10 24.44 -5.78
C GLU A 397 6.47 23.93 -7.08
N LYS A 398 7.02 22.86 -7.68
CA LYS A 398 6.51 22.26 -8.91
C LYS A 398 6.72 20.76 -8.91
N ALA A 399 5.67 20.00 -9.24
CA ALA A 399 5.75 18.55 -9.40
C ALA A 399 6.59 18.12 -10.63
N PRO A 400 7.24 16.94 -10.58
CA PRO A 400 7.84 16.34 -11.77
C PRO A 400 6.74 15.95 -12.75
N VAL A 401 6.93 16.27 -14.03
CA VAL A 401 5.90 16.09 -15.06
C VAL A 401 5.55 14.61 -15.16
N SER A 402 6.56 13.73 -15.24
CA SER A 402 6.35 12.28 -15.38
C SER A 402 5.56 11.62 -14.25
N LEU A 403 5.51 12.23 -13.06
CA LEU A 403 4.72 11.74 -11.93
C LEU A 403 3.28 12.28 -11.92
N THR A 404 2.99 13.29 -12.72
CA THR A 404 1.66 13.93 -12.79
C THR A 404 0.90 13.60 -14.08
N THR A 405 1.53 12.91 -15.03
CA THR A 405 0.89 12.51 -16.28
C THR A 405 0.57 11.02 -16.30
N GLY A 406 -0.40 10.69 -17.14
CA GLY A 406 -0.77 9.32 -17.43
C GLY A 406 -2.28 9.16 -17.53
N ASP A 407 -2.70 8.28 -18.42
CA ASP A 407 -4.07 7.82 -18.54
C ASP A 407 -4.07 6.30 -18.43
N ILE A 408 -4.85 5.76 -17.51
CA ILE A 408 -4.99 4.31 -17.34
C ILE A 408 -5.50 3.60 -18.61
N ASN A 409 -6.19 4.33 -19.49
CA ASN A 409 -6.73 3.77 -20.72
C ASN A 409 -5.74 3.85 -21.90
N LYS A 410 -4.58 4.49 -21.72
CA LYS A 410 -3.63 4.74 -22.81
C LYS A 410 -2.19 4.76 -22.32
N PHE A 411 -1.38 3.87 -22.88
CA PHE A 411 0.06 3.84 -22.64
C PHE A 411 0.75 5.11 -23.15
N GLU A 412 1.62 5.70 -22.32
CA GLU A 412 2.38 6.92 -22.59
C GLU A 412 3.78 6.83 -22.00
N TRP A 413 4.81 7.12 -22.81
CA TRP A 413 6.21 7.01 -22.37
C TRP A 413 6.62 8.12 -21.40
N GLU A 414 5.89 9.22 -21.40
CA GLU A 414 6.05 10.34 -20.51
C GLU A 414 5.55 10.02 -19.09
N SER A 415 4.67 9.03 -18.94
CA SER A 415 4.15 8.65 -17.63
C SER A 415 5.10 7.67 -16.93
N ALA A 416 5.56 8.07 -15.73
CA ALA A 416 6.39 7.20 -14.89
C ALA A 416 5.68 5.88 -14.59
N PHE A 417 4.40 5.90 -14.26
CA PHE A 417 3.66 4.66 -13.96
C PHE A 417 3.73 3.68 -15.14
N TRP A 418 3.45 4.12 -16.37
CA TRP A 418 3.50 3.24 -17.54
C TRP A 418 4.90 2.70 -17.84
N VAL A 419 5.92 3.53 -17.66
CA VAL A 419 7.34 3.13 -17.81
C VAL A 419 7.71 2.03 -16.82
N PHE A 420 7.35 2.21 -15.55
CA PHE A 420 7.64 1.25 -14.49
C PHE A 420 6.83 -0.04 -14.66
N ASN A 421 5.53 0.10 -14.95
CA ASN A 421 4.62 -1.01 -15.20
C ASN A 421 5.07 -1.87 -16.39
N LEU A 422 5.56 -1.27 -17.48
CA LEU A 422 6.10 -2.00 -18.63
C LEU A 422 7.30 -2.87 -18.23
N VAL A 423 8.24 -2.32 -17.45
CA VAL A 423 9.42 -3.05 -16.97
C VAL A 423 9.00 -4.22 -16.07
N ALA A 424 8.11 -4.00 -15.11
CA ALA A 424 7.61 -5.03 -14.21
C ALA A 424 6.90 -6.16 -14.98
N ASN A 425 5.95 -5.81 -15.85
CA ASN A 425 5.17 -6.79 -16.61
C ASN A 425 6.02 -7.61 -17.57
N TYR A 426 7.02 -7.00 -18.20
CA TYR A 426 7.94 -7.73 -19.08
C TYR A 426 8.76 -8.77 -18.31
N ALA A 427 9.15 -8.45 -17.07
CA ALA A 427 9.92 -9.34 -16.21
C ALA A 427 9.16 -10.63 -15.83
N TYR A 428 7.83 -10.61 -15.72
CA TYR A 428 7.06 -11.70 -15.12
C TYR A 428 7.31 -13.09 -15.68
N GLY A 429 7.54 -13.21 -16.99
CA GLY A 429 7.74 -14.54 -17.59
C GLY A 429 9.17 -15.08 -17.56
N LEU A 430 10.15 -14.30 -17.10
CA LEU A 430 11.54 -14.75 -16.89
C LEU A 430 12.09 -14.11 -15.61
N TYR A 431 11.26 -14.10 -14.57
CA TYR A 431 11.36 -13.21 -13.43
C TYR A 431 12.69 -13.34 -12.69
N GLU A 432 13.09 -14.55 -12.29
CA GLU A 432 14.35 -14.82 -11.58
C GLU A 432 15.61 -14.25 -12.26
N TYR A 433 15.56 -14.03 -13.59
CA TYR A 433 16.67 -13.45 -14.34
C TYR A 433 16.54 -11.94 -14.48
N MET A 434 15.37 -11.45 -14.90
CA MET A 434 15.18 -10.02 -15.18
C MET A 434 15.18 -9.18 -13.90
N ILE A 435 14.66 -9.73 -12.79
CA ILE A 435 14.58 -9.00 -11.53
C ILE A 435 15.96 -8.64 -10.97
N VAL A 436 16.99 -9.45 -11.27
CA VAL A 436 18.38 -9.18 -10.86
C VAL A 436 18.91 -7.91 -11.54
N ASP A 437 18.65 -7.73 -12.84
CA ASP A 437 19.07 -6.53 -13.57
C ASP A 437 18.23 -5.31 -13.15
N ILE A 438 16.93 -5.50 -12.91
CA ILE A 438 16.04 -4.45 -12.40
C ILE A 438 16.54 -3.95 -11.04
N GLN A 439 16.80 -4.85 -10.10
CA GLN A 439 17.26 -4.49 -8.75
C GLN A 439 18.65 -3.87 -8.75
N LYS A 440 19.51 -4.21 -9.73
CA LYS A 440 20.80 -3.54 -9.89
C LYS A 440 20.63 -2.05 -10.22
N VAL A 441 19.74 -1.72 -11.16
CA VAL A 441 19.45 -0.32 -11.52
C VAL A 441 18.65 0.38 -10.41
N GLN A 442 17.71 -0.31 -9.77
CA GLN A 442 17.01 0.19 -8.58
C GLN A 442 18.00 0.62 -7.50
N LYS A 443 18.93 -0.25 -7.14
CA LYS A 443 19.95 0.04 -6.14
C LYS A 443 20.86 1.21 -6.55
N GLU A 444 21.29 1.24 -7.82
CA GLU A 444 22.08 2.36 -8.36
C GLU A 444 21.38 3.71 -8.15
N LEU A 445 20.10 3.79 -8.52
CA LEU A 445 19.31 5.01 -8.45
C LEU A 445 18.97 5.42 -7.02
N GLU A 446 18.54 4.47 -6.17
CA GLU A 446 18.17 4.76 -4.78
C GLU A 446 19.39 5.11 -3.92
N ASP A 447 20.51 4.39 -4.05
CA ASP A 447 21.75 4.73 -3.35
C ASP A 447 22.21 6.15 -3.74
N ARG A 448 22.11 6.50 -5.03
CA ARG A 448 22.42 7.86 -5.51
C ARG A 448 21.47 8.88 -4.88
N SER A 449 20.16 8.64 -4.91
CA SER A 449 19.18 9.58 -4.34
C SER A 449 19.41 9.79 -2.83
N VAL A 450 19.61 8.73 -2.06
CA VAL A 450 19.90 8.82 -0.61
C VAL A 450 21.25 9.48 -0.32
N ALA A 451 22.26 9.26 -1.16
CA ALA A 451 23.53 9.97 -1.02
C ALA A 451 23.38 11.46 -1.31
N MET A 452 22.64 11.82 -2.36
CA MET A 452 22.42 13.20 -2.77
C MET A 452 21.60 14.00 -1.76
N THR A 453 20.62 13.40 -1.07
CA THR A 453 19.82 14.14 -0.07
C THR A 453 20.68 14.79 1.00
N LYS A 454 21.76 14.13 1.44
CA LYS A 454 22.71 14.71 2.42
C LYS A 454 23.39 16.00 1.91
N ALA A 455 23.77 16.03 0.64
CA ALA A 455 24.38 17.21 0.03
C ALA A 455 23.34 18.32 -0.23
N VAL A 456 22.14 17.91 -0.65
CA VAL A 456 21.00 18.82 -0.89
C VAL A 456 20.56 19.48 0.42
N ASP A 457 20.49 18.74 1.52
CA ASP A 457 20.18 19.30 2.84
C ASP A 457 21.16 20.41 3.23
N GLN A 458 22.46 20.19 3.04
CA GLN A 458 23.49 21.19 3.36
C GLN A 458 23.37 22.43 2.46
N GLY A 459 23.15 22.23 1.16
CA GLY A 459 22.93 23.32 0.20
C GLY A 459 21.69 24.14 0.55
N ALA A 460 20.58 23.47 0.88
CA ALA A 460 19.34 24.13 1.26
C ALA A 460 19.48 24.87 2.60
N LEU A 461 20.16 24.30 3.60
CA LEU A 461 20.44 24.97 4.87
C LEU A 461 21.32 26.21 4.70
N PHE A 462 22.27 26.19 3.76
CA PHE A 462 23.06 27.37 3.42
C PHE A 462 22.19 28.50 2.83
N LEU A 463 21.12 28.13 2.12
CA LEU A 463 20.18 29.04 1.50
C LEU A 463 18.99 29.42 2.40
N LYS A 464 18.96 29.00 3.67
CA LYS A 464 17.79 29.19 4.57
C LYS A 464 17.32 30.65 4.72
N ASP A 465 18.25 31.60 4.59
CA ASP A 465 17.96 33.04 4.70
C ASP A 465 17.54 33.65 3.33
N GLN A 466 17.47 32.83 2.29
CA GLN A 466 17.03 33.16 0.92
C GLN A 466 15.93 32.16 0.48
N PRO A 467 14.72 32.22 1.08
CA PRO A 467 13.72 31.15 0.97
C PRO A 467 13.27 30.85 -0.46
N GLU A 468 13.16 31.86 -1.34
CA GLU A 468 12.82 31.62 -2.74
C GLU A 468 13.92 30.83 -3.47
N LEU A 469 15.19 31.17 -3.24
CA LEU A 469 16.32 30.46 -3.84
C LEU A 469 16.46 29.04 -3.28
N MET A 470 16.23 28.85 -1.98
CA MET A 470 16.20 27.53 -1.34
C MET A 470 15.11 26.64 -1.95
N ARG A 471 13.88 27.16 -2.10
CA ARG A 471 12.77 26.40 -2.68
C ARG A 471 12.98 26.08 -4.15
N ASN A 472 13.56 27.00 -4.93
CA ASN A 472 13.97 26.70 -6.31
C ASN A 472 15.02 25.59 -6.35
N TYR A 473 16.04 25.65 -5.47
CA TYR A 473 17.06 24.61 -5.37
C TYR A 473 16.49 23.22 -5.03
N LEU A 474 15.55 23.15 -4.06
CA LEU A 474 14.87 21.92 -3.69
C LEU A 474 13.94 21.40 -4.79
N THR A 475 13.27 22.31 -5.51
CA THR A 475 12.43 22.00 -6.68
C THR A 475 13.28 21.39 -7.79
N ASP A 476 14.38 22.04 -8.15
CA ASP A 476 15.28 21.58 -9.21
C ASP A 476 15.84 20.20 -8.89
N PHE A 477 16.25 19.94 -7.63
CA PHE A 477 16.69 18.60 -7.24
C PHE A 477 15.58 17.57 -7.39
N SER A 478 14.40 17.81 -6.80
CA SER A 478 13.31 16.83 -6.76
C SER A 478 12.79 16.50 -8.16
N VAL A 479 12.62 17.52 -9.00
CA VAL A 479 12.19 17.37 -10.40
C VAL A 479 13.27 16.68 -11.23
N ASN A 480 14.49 17.20 -11.26
CA ASN A 480 15.53 16.63 -12.13
C ASN A 480 15.90 15.21 -11.73
N ASN A 481 15.89 14.88 -10.43
CA ASN A 481 16.12 13.51 -9.99
C ASN A 481 15.01 12.57 -10.46
N SER A 482 13.74 12.98 -10.33
CA SER A 482 12.60 12.16 -10.75
C SER A 482 12.60 11.91 -12.26
N GLU A 483 12.79 12.96 -13.06
CA GLU A 483 12.85 12.81 -14.53
C GLU A 483 14.04 11.96 -14.97
N TYR A 484 15.19 12.08 -14.31
CA TYR A 484 16.35 11.24 -14.55
C TYR A 484 16.08 9.76 -14.24
N VAL A 485 15.43 9.48 -13.10
CA VAL A 485 15.04 8.11 -12.72
C VAL A 485 14.11 7.51 -13.78
N VAL A 486 13.10 8.25 -14.24
CA VAL A 486 12.16 7.76 -15.25
C VAL A 486 12.85 7.52 -16.60
N GLU A 487 13.75 8.40 -17.03
CA GLU A 487 14.57 8.18 -18.24
C GLU A 487 15.43 6.92 -18.11
N ARG A 488 16.15 6.77 -17.00
CA ARG A 488 16.99 5.60 -16.75
C ARG A 488 16.16 4.31 -16.72
N TRP A 489 14.93 4.37 -16.23
CA TRP A 489 14.00 3.23 -16.22
C TRP A 489 13.50 2.87 -17.62
N ARG A 490 13.29 3.87 -18.50
CA ARG A 490 12.99 3.62 -19.94
C ARG A 490 14.14 2.89 -20.63
N GLU A 491 15.37 3.36 -20.42
CA GLU A 491 16.57 2.69 -20.94
C GLU A 491 16.69 1.25 -20.43
N LEU A 492 16.38 1.01 -19.15
CA LEU A 492 16.32 -0.34 -18.57
C LEU A 492 15.28 -1.20 -19.31
N GLY A 493 14.09 -0.67 -19.59
CA GLY A 493 13.08 -1.38 -20.39
C GLY A 493 13.62 -1.82 -21.75
N TYR A 494 14.30 -0.93 -22.49
CA TYR A 494 14.91 -1.26 -23.77
C TYR A 494 16.03 -2.31 -23.64
N TYR A 495 16.83 -2.19 -22.58
CA TYR A 495 17.89 -3.15 -22.28
C TYR A 495 17.33 -4.54 -21.99
N LEU A 496 16.32 -4.64 -21.11
CA LEU A 496 15.69 -5.91 -20.76
C LEU A 496 15.04 -6.55 -21.97
N PHE A 497 14.32 -5.76 -22.79
CA PHE A 497 13.71 -6.25 -24.02
C PHE A 497 14.76 -6.83 -24.97
N THR A 498 15.88 -6.14 -25.15
CA THR A 498 16.96 -6.60 -26.02
C THR A 498 17.66 -7.84 -25.44
N LYS A 499 17.89 -7.87 -24.13
CA LYS A 499 18.61 -8.96 -23.46
C LYS A 499 17.79 -10.24 -23.37
N TYR A 500 16.49 -10.14 -23.15
CA TYR A 500 15.63 -11.26 -22.80
C TYR A 500 14.57 -11.61 -23.85
N ASN A 501 14.72 -11.08 -25.07
CA ASN A 501 13.79 -11.31 -26.18
C ASN A 501 13.56 -12.81 -26.43
N ASP A 502 12.30 -13.17 -26.70
CA ASP A 502 11.88 -14.55 -26.98
C ASP A 502 12.33 -15.60 -25.96
N ARG A 503 12.51 -15.19 -24.68
CA ARG A 503 12.98 -16.04 -23.56
C ARG A 503 14.41 -16.56 -23.72
N TYR A 504 15.21 -15.94 -24.58
CA TYR A 504 16.65 -16.15 -24.62
C TYR A 504 17.36 -15.21 -23.65
N ILE A 505 18.65 -15.44 -23.42
CA ILE A 505 19.56 -14.47 -22.80
C ILE A 505 20.62 -14.10 -23.83
N ASN A 506 20.59 -12.86 -24.27
CA ASN A 506 21.50 -12.27 -25.25
C ASN A 506 22.70 -11.59 -24.58
N ASP A 507 23.87 -11.68 -25.21
CA ASP A 507 25.06 -10.94 -24.79
C ASP A 507 25.04 -9.51 -25.35
N VAL A 508 24.24 -8.65 -24.71
CA VAL A 508 24.03 -7.27 -25.14
C VAL A 508 25.35 -6.48 -25.05
N GLY A 509 25.85 -5.99 -26.18
CA GLY A 509 27.11 -5.23 -26.29
C GLY A 509 28.30 -6.05 -26.82
N GLY A 510 28.14 -7.36 -27.02
CA GLY A 510 29.15 -8.20 -27.67
C GLY A 510 29.24 -7.97 -29.19
N PRO A 511 30.39 -8.26 -29.84
CA PRO A 511 30.58 -8.04 -31.28
C PRO A 511 29.72 -8.96 -32.16
N ARG A 512 29.27 -10.10 -31.63
CA ARG A 512 28.32 -11.03 -32.27
C ARG A 512 27.49 -11.75 -31.18
N PRO A 513 26.38 -11.16 -30.72
CA PRO A 513 25.53 -11.81 -29.72
C PRO A 513 24.93 -13.09 -30.30
N TYR A 514 25.11 -14.22 -29.61
CA TYR A 514 24.37 -15.45 -29.89
C TYR A 514 23.43 -15.75 -28.71
N PRO A 515 22.12 -15.92 -28.95
CA PRO A 515 21.15 -16.13 -27.89
C PRO A 515 21.41 -17.45 -27.15
N ARG A 516 21.43 -17.39 -25.81
CA ARG A 516 21.48 -18.61 -24.97
C ARG A 516 20.06 -18.98 -24.54
N GLY A 517 19.63 -20.20 -24.85
CA GLY A 517 18.36 -20.73 -24.37
C GLY A 517 18.40 -20.97 -22.87
N VAL A 518 17.39 -20.50 -22.15
CA VAL A 518 17.27 -20.71 -20.70
C VAL A 518 16.69 -22.10 -20.39
N GLY A 519 15.74 -22.56 -21.21
CA GLY A 519 15.01 -23.80 -20.95
C GLY A 519 14.15 -23.70 -19.67
N TYR A 520 13.68 -24.87 -19.22
CA TYR A 520 12.92 -25.00 -17.98
C TYR A 520 13.76 -25.66 -16.88
N PRO A 521 13.52 -25.34 -15.60
CA PRO A 521 14.20 -26.02 -14.51
C PRO A 521 13.84 -27.51 -14.45
N GLU A 522 14.73 -28.31 -13.87
CA GLU A 522 14.61 -29.78 -13.82
C GLU A 522 13.26 -30.23 -13.25
N TRP A 523 12.82 -29.64 -12.14
CA TRP A 523 11.57 -30.01 -11.47
C TRP A 523 10.35 -29.79 -12.38
N PHE A 524 10.39 -28.77 -13.24
CA PHE A 524 9.29 -28.45 -14.15
C PHE A 524 9.26 -29.47 -15.30
N ASN A 525 10.44 -29.80 -15.86
CA ASN A 525 10.55 -30.86 -16.86
C ASN A 525 10.11 -32.21 -16.31
N ARG A 526 10.46 -32.52 -15.06
CA ARG A 526 10.01 -33.73 -14.36
C ARG A 526 8.50 -33.80 -14.28
N LYS A 527 7.83 -32.73 -13.84
CA LYS A 527 6.36 -32.67 -13.80
C LYS A 527 5.74 -32.84 -15.17
N ALA A 528 6.30 -32.24 -16.21
CA ALA A 528 5.80 -32.42 -17.58
C ALA A 528 5.87 -33.90 -18.02
N VAL A 529 6.98 -34.58 -17.73
CA VAL A 529 7.14 -36.01 -18.03
C VAL A 529 6.20 -36.89 -17.20
N GLU A 530 5.99 -36.55 -15.93
CA GLU A 530 5.06 -37.28 -15.04
C GLU A 530 3.60 -37.11 -15.46
N GLU A 531 3.21 -35.92 -15.93
CA GLU A 531 1.86 -35.64 -16.44
C GLU A 531 1.57 -36.40 -17.74
N ARG A 532 2.58 -36.57 -18.61
CA ARG A 532 2.46 -37.28 -19.89
C ARG A 532 3.58 -38.30 -20.08
N PRO A 533 3.51 -39.47 -19.43
CA PRO A 533 4.54 -40.50 -19.52
C PRO A 533 4.78 -40.93 -20.97
N GLY A 534 6.04 -40.96 -21.41
CA GLY A 534 6.45 -41.39 -22.75
C GLY A 534 6.20 -40.39 -23.89
N TYR A 535 5.40 -39.35 -23.67
CA TYR A 535 5.08 -38.34 -24.71
C TYR A 535 6.32 -37.53 -25.14
N TYR A 536 7.14 -37.10 -24.18
CA TYR A 536 8.33 -36.28 -24.42
C TYR A 536 9.59 -37.09 -24.77
N ASP A 537 9.47 -38.40 -24.95
CA ASP A 537 10.59 -39.26 -25.34
C ASP A 537 10.97 -39.02 -26.82
N ILE A 538 12.19 -38.52 -27.03
CA ILE A 538 12.75 -38.19 -28.36
C ILE A 538 13.56 -39.33 -28.97
N ARG A 539 13.56 -40.53 -28.38
CA ARG A 539 14.27 -41.68 -28.95
C ARG A 539 13.65 -42.12 -30.28
N TRP A 540 14.46 -42.80 -31.08
CA TRP A 540 13.97 -43.57 -32.23
C TRP A 540 13.02 -44.67 -31.75
N ARG A 541 11.82 -44.73 -32.37
CA ARG A 541 10.81 -45.76 -32.12
C ARG A 541 10.90 -46.84 -33.21
N LYS A 542 10.70 -48.10 -32.85
CA LYS A 542 10.57 -49.18 -33.86
C LYS A 542 9.21 -49.09 -34.56
N GLN A 543 9.14 -49.62 -35.78
CA GLN A 543 7.88 -49.71 -36.51
C GLN A 543 6.85 -50.52 -35.70
N GLY A 544 5.69 -49.91 -35.41
CA GLY A 544 4.64 -50.50 -34.59
C GLY A 544 4.71 -50.19 -33.09
N GLU A 545 5.76 -49.50 -32.60
CA GLU A 545 5.77 -48.98 -31.23
C GLU A 545 4.76 -47.81 -31.08
N PRO A 546 4.02 -47.73 -29.97
CA PRO A 546 3.11 -46.61 -29.69
C PRO A 546 3.88 -45.29 -29.58
N THR A 547 3.26 -44.21 -30.08
CA THR A 547 3.85 -42.86 -30.06
C THR A 547 3.42 -42.03 -28.86
N HIS A 548 2.43 -42.50 -28.10
CA HIS A 548 1.87 -41.92 -26.89
C HIS A 548 1.21 -43.01 -26.05
#